data_AF-A0A4U2Y3W8-F1
#
_entry.id   AF-A0A4U2Y3W8-F1
#
_cell.length_a   1.000
_cell.length_b   1.000
_cell.length_c   1.000
_cell.angle_alpha   90.00
_cell.angle_beta   90.00
_cell.angle_gamma   90.00
#
_symmetry.space_group_name_H-M   'P 1'
#
loop_
_entity.id
_entity.type
_entity.pdbx_description
1 polymer ?
#
loop_
_entity_poly.entity_id
_entity_poly.type
_entity_poly.pdbx_seq_one_letter_code
_entity_poly.pdbx_strand_id
1 'polypeptide(L)'
;MNDKLIERVCEKCPATQWGKKSICSVHNLHVGKIETCPDWDNYIIENQALMDRSGQLAFINLEPALEVVTKVEEEIKGFNWMVKEVERLRKEIDKAIISNPAIQQKLVATYGDAAGMPSGKGLRLSTLTISEERYEKQIQRMKNLENKVRKINEFALNLEDDKYRTVLECMMDGMRMNSIARHVDVSRQRLNEIKRDIVKRMARELYSDELLGS
;
A
#
# COMPACT_ATOMS: atom_id res chain seq x y z
N MET A 1 -23.77 24.54 0.44
CA MET A 1 -22.70 23.80 1.15
C MET A 1 -22.70 24.19 2.62
N ASN A 2 -22.74 25.50 2.92
CA ASN A 2 -22.80 26.05 4.27
C ASN A 2 -24.01 25.58 5.10
N ASP A 3 -25.20 25.40 4.53
CA ASP A 3 -26.38 24.97 5.30
C ASP A 3 -26.20 23.61 6.00
N LYS A 4 -25.53 22.66 5.36
CA LYS A 4 -25.23 21.35 5.97
C LYS A 4 -24.18 21.44 7.08
N LEU A 5 -23.26 22.38 7.00
CA LEU A 5 -22.23 22.63 8.02
C LEU A 5 -22.83 23.37 9.22
N ILE A 6 -23.74 24.30 8.96
CA ILE A 6 -24.53 24.99 9.98
C ILE A 6 -25.32 23.97 10.81
N GLU A 7 -26.04 23.06 10.15
CA GLU A 7 -26.81 22.02 10.85
C GLU A 7 -25.91 21.09 11.67
N ARG A 8 -24.75 20.67 11.14
CA ARG A 8 -23.92 19.65 11.80
C ARG A 8 -22.99 20.20 12.88
N VAL A 9 -22.51 21.44 12.71
CA VAL A 9 -21.50 22.07 13.57
C VAL A 9 -22.13 23.10 14.50
N CYS A 10 -22.93 24.03 13.95
CA CYS A 10 -23.54 25.09 14.76
C CYS A 10 -24.71 24.60 15.64
N GLU A 11 -25.28 23.43 15.37
CA GLU A 11 -26.21 22.79 16.32
C GLU A 11 -25.53 22.41 17.64
N LYS A 12 -24.27 21.94 17.56
CA LYS A 12 -23.51 21.40 18.70
C LYS A 12 -22.53 22.39 19.30
N CYS A 13 -22.24 23.48 18.60
CA CYS A 13 -21.30 24.49 19.05
C CYS A 13 -21.89 25.27 20.24
N PRO A 14 -21.18 25.32 21.40
CA PRO A 14 -21.68 26.00 22.59
C PRO A 14 -21.82 27.53 22.41
N ALA A 15 -21.16 28.09 21.40
CA ALA A 15 -21.18 29.51 21.09
C ALA A 15 -22.43 29.94 20.29
N THR A 16 -23.07 29.01 19.61
CA THR A 16 -24.36 29.22 18.96
C THR A 16 -25.44 28.75 19.93
N GLN A 17 -26.27 29.68 20.42
CA GLN A 17 -27.40 29.35 21.29
C GLN A 17 -28.54 28.69 20.47
N TRP A 18 -28.22 27.59 19.79
CA TRP A 18 -29.06 26.91 18.82
C TRP A 18 -30.44 26.62 19.41
N GLY A 19 -31.49 26.92 18.66
CA GLY A 19 -32.89 26.83 19.11
C GLY A 19 -33.39 27.97 20.01
N LYS A 20 -32.52 28.76 20.66
CA LYS A 20 -32.92 29.94 21.48
C LYS A 20 -32.63 31.27 20.79
N LYS A 21 -31.49 31.40 20.12
CA LYS A 21 -31.11 32.55 19.29
C LYS A 21 -30.32 32.04 18.09
N SER A 22 -30.63 32.53 16.90
CA SER A 22 -29.95 32.16 15.65
C SER A 22 -28.67 32.98 15.40
N ILE A 23 -27.97 33.38 16.46
CA ILE A 23 -26.77 34.23 16.42
C ILE A 23 -25.58 33.43 16.99
N CYS A 24 -24.44 33.50 16.31
CA CYS A 24 -23.17 33.00 16.82
C CYS A 24 -22.49 34.07 17.68
N SER A 25 -22.10 33.75 18.92
CA SER A 25 -21.41 34.71 19.80
C SER A 25 -19.96 34.99 19.38
N VAL A 26 -19.31 34.10 18.63
CA VAL A 26 -17.95 34.30 18.12
C VAL A 26 -17.93 35.30 16.98
N HIS A 27 -18.88 35.18 16.05
CA HIS A 27 -18.93 36.02 14.85
C HIS A 27 -19.88 37.21 14.98
N ASN A 28 -20.68 37.29 16.06
CA ASN A 28 -21.71 38.31 16.29
C ASN A 28 -22.67 38.53 15.10
N LEU A 29 -22.94 37.45 14.36
CA LEU A 29 -23.77 37.45 13.17
C LEU A 29 -24.82 36.34 13.26
N HIS A 30 -25.90 36.51 12.50
CA HIS A 30 -26.86 35.44 12.29
C HIS A 30 -26.15 34.24 11.65
N VAL A 31 -26.39 33.02 12.13
CA VAL A 31 -25.66 31.83 11.70
C VAL A 31 -25.76 31.59 10.18
N GLY A 32 -26.92 31.87 9.59
CA GLY A 32 -27.12 31.82 8.13
C GLY A 32 -26.43 32.93 7.31
N LYS A 33 -25.78 33.91 7.96
CA LYS A 33 -24.98 34.97 7.31
C LYS A 33 -23.47 34.76 7.53
N ILE A 34 -23.07 33.68 8.18
CA ILE A 34 -21.66 33.35 8.39
C ILE A 34 -21.15 32.68 7.12
N GLU A 35 -20.13 33.27 6.51
CA GLU A 35 -19.50 32.72 5.31
C GLU A 35 -18.38 31.74 5.66
N THR A 36 -17.66 31.99 6.76
CA THR A 36 -16.50 31.21 7.21
C THR A 36 -16.48 31.07 8.74
N CYS A 37 -16.13 29.88 9.25
CA CYS A 37 -16.02 29.61 10.68
C CYS A 37 -14.91 28.58 10.93
N PRO A 38 -13.97 28.82 11.87
CA PRO A 38 -12.89 27.86 12.18
C PRO A 38 -13.40 26.48 12.57
N ASP A 39 -14.53 26.40 13.26
CA ASP A 39 -15.14 25.11 13.66
C ASP A 39 -15.71 24.35 12.46
N TRP A 40 -16.13 25.04 11.40
CA TRP A 40 -16.55 24.40 10.15
C TRP A 40 -15.35 23.81 9.43
N ASP A 41 -14.24 24.55 9.38
CA ASP A 41 -13.00 24.07 8.77
C ASP A 41 -12.50 22.82 9.50
N ASN A 42 -12.49 22.83 10.84
CA ASN A 42 -12.13 21.67 11.66
C ASN A 42 -13.08 20.49 11.42
N TYR A 43 -14.40 20.73 11.36
CA TYR A 43 -15.38 19.68 11.09
C TYR A 43 -15.22 19.08 9.69
N ILE A 44 -14.94 19.90 8.67
CA ILE A 44 -14.67 19.44 7.31
C ILE A 44 -13.40 18.59 7.28
N ILE A 45 -12.33 19.03 7.95
CA ILE A 45 -11.06 18.30 8.07
C ILE A 45 -11.29 16.92 8.71
N GLU A 46 -12.10 16.87 9.76
CA GLU A 46 -12.37 15.63 10.49
C GLU A 46 -13.32 14.67 9.76
N ASN A 47 -14.25 15.17 8.94
CA ASN A 47 -15.39 14.38 8.44
C ASN A 47 -15.44 14.16 6.91
N GLN A 48 -14.61 14.83 6.10
CA GLN A 48 -14.64 14.64 4.63
C GLN A 48 -13.43 13.88 4.09
N ALA A 49 -13.63 12.57 3.91
CA ALA A 49 -13.01 11.84 2.82
C ALA A 49 -13.61 12.30 1.47
N LEU A 50 -12.73 12.68 0.53
CA LEU A 50 -12.91 12.83 -0.93
C LEU A 50 -13.33 14.19 -1.53
N MET A 51 -12.34 14.75 -2.24
CA MET A 51 -12.31 15.39 -3.58
C MET A 51 -13.04 16.71 -3.81
N ASP A 52 -12.29 17.70 -4.33
CA ASP A 52 -12.84 18.80 -5.11
C ASP A 52 -12.39 18.74 -6.58
N ARG A 53 -13.31 19.13 -7.47
CA ARG A 53 -13.21 19.15 -8.93
C ARG A 53 -12.32 20.29 -9.47
N SER A 54 -11.66 21.03 -8.60
CA SER A 54 -10.97 22.29 -8.89
C SER A 54 -9.45 22.14 -9.09
N GLY A 55 -8.90 20.93 -9.00
CA GLY A 55 -7.49 20.67 -9.32
C GLY A 55 -6.48 21.32 -8.36
N GLN A 56 -6.91 21.77 -7.18
CA GLN A 56 -6.01 22.20 -6.10
C GLN A 56 -5.90 21.11 -5.03
N LEU A 57 -4.65 20.80 -4.67
CA LEU A 57 -4.28 19.81 -3.66
C LEU A 57 -4.68 20.31 -2.27
N ALA A 58 -5.82 19.85 -1.74
CA ALA A 58 -6.05 19.88 -0.31
C ALA A 58 -5.20 18.78 0.33
N PHE A 59 -4.45 19.12 1.38
CA PHE A 59 -3.53 18.25 2.12
C PHE A 59 -4.27 16.98 2.61
N ILE A 60 -4.23 15.92 1.80
CA ILE A 60 -4.50 14.55 2.23
C ILE A 60 -3.53 14.27 3.38
N ASN A 61 -3.92 13.48 4.38
CA ASN A 61 -3.01 12.87 5.33
C ASN A 61 -1.73 12.45 4.59
N LEU A 62 -0.68 13.27 4.71
CA LEU A 62 0.54 13.14 3.91
C LEU A 62 1.27 11.86 4.30
N GLU A 63 1.01 11.40 5.54
CA GLU A 63 1.65 10.29 6.21
C GLU A 63 1.38 8.93 5.53
N PRO A 64 0.13 8.45 5.32
CA PRO A 64 -0.13 7.24 4.53
C PRO A 64 0.43 7.30 3.10
N ALA A 65 0.31 8.45 2.43
CA ALA A 65 0.84 8.60 1.08
C ALA A 65 2.37 8.55 1.04
N LEU A 66 3.03 9.12 2.04
CA LEU A 66 4.48 9.09 2.18
C LEU A 66 4.97 7.68 2.54
N GLU A 67 4.29 6.98 3.44
CA GLU A 67 4.60 5.60 3.83
C GLU A 67 4.50 4.62 2.66
N VAL A 68 3.47 4.73 1.82
CA VAL A 68 3.35 3.88 0.63
C VAL A 68 4.46 4.17 -0.37
N VAL A 69 4.79 5.46 -0.58
CA VAL A 69 5.88 5.86 -1.48
C VAL A 69 7.23 5.34 -0.98
N THR A 70 7.51 5.44 0.32
CA THR A 70 8.76 4.93 0.90
C THR A 70 8.83 3.40 0.82
N LYS A 71 7.74 2.71 1.13
CA LYS A 71 7.58 1.25 0.98
C LYS A 71 7.90 0.80 -0.45
N VAL A 72 7.33 1.46 -1.46
CA VAL A 72 7.61 1.16 -2.87
C VAL A 72 9.08 1.38 -3.21
N GLU A 73 9.71 2.47 -2.74
CA GLU A 73 11.13 2.69 -2.99
C GLU A 73 12.02 1.58 -2.39
N GLU A 74 11.67 1.10 -1.20
CA GLU A 74 12.37 -0.01 -0.55
C GLU A 74 12.16 -1.33 -1.28
N GLU A 75 10.94 -1.59 -1.75
CA GLU A 75 10.63 -2.81 -2.51
C GLU A 75 11.35 -2.84 -3.86
N ILE A 76 11.45 -1.72 -4.58
CA ILE A 76 12.23 -1.65 -5.82
C ILE A 76 13.73 -1.90 -5.53
N LYS A 77 14.30 -1.24 -4.52
CA LYS A 77 15.71 -1.45 -4.13
C LYS A 77 15.99 -2.87 -3.66
N GLY A 78 15.03 -3.47 -2.96
CA GLY A 78 15.10 -4.83 -2.43
C GLY A 78 14.79 -5.91 -3.47
N PHE A 79 14.38 -5.55 -4.69
CA PHE A 79 13.87 -6.50 -5.68
C PHE A 79 14.83 -7.67 -5.96
N ASN A 80 16.09 -7.38 -6.30
CA ASN A 80 17.12 -8.40 -6.54
C ASN A 80 17.31 -9.33 -5.32
N TRP A 81 17.25 -8.78 -4.11
CA TRP A 81 17.30 -9.59 -2.89
C TRP A 81 16.05 -10.46 -2.73
N MET A 82 14.85 -9.91 -2.99
CA MET A 82 13.59 -10.68 -2.91
C MET A 82 13.60 -11.87 -3.86
N VAL A 83 14.07 -11.70 -5.10
CA VAL A 83 14.20 -12.80 -6.08
C VAL A 83 15.14 -13.90 -5.56
N LYS A 84 16.33 -13.52 -5.08
CA LYS A 84 17.30 -14.47 -4.50
C LYS A 84 16.77 -15.17 -3.26
N GLU A 85 16.03 -14.45 -2.42
CA GLU A 85 15.46 -14.99 -1.20
C GLU A 85 14.34 -15.99 -1.48
N VAL A 86 13.49 -15.72 -2.47
CA VAL A 86 12.50 -16.67 -2.96
C VAL A 86 13.19 -17.95 -3.44
N GLU A 87 14.25 -17.82 -4.25
CA GLU A 87 14.99 -18.99 -4.74
C GLU A 87 15.65 -19.78 -3.59
N ARG A 88 16.22 -19.10 -2.59
CA ARG A 88 16.79 -19.74 -1.40
C ARG A 88 15.72 -20.49 -0.61
N LEU A 89 14.57 -19.86 -0.34
CA LEU A 89 13.46 -20.46 0.41
C LEU A 89 12.89 -21.67 -0.32
N ARG A 90 12.70 -21.59 -1.65
CA ARG A 90 12.27 -22.73 -2.48
C ARG A 90 13.22 -23.92 -2.32
N LYS A 91 14.53 -23.69 -2.46
CA LYS A 91 15.55 -24.75 -2.29
C LYS A 91 15.54 -25.35 -0.88
N GLU A 92 15.30 -24.56 0.16
CA GLU A 92 15.22 -25.05 1.54
C GLU A 92 13.99 -25.93 1.75
N ILE A 93 12.83 -25.51 1.23
CA ILE A 93 11.58 -26.25 1.29
C ILE A 93 11.70 -27.57 0.50
N ASP A 94 12.23 -27.53 -0.72
CA ASP A 94 12.42 -28.72 -1.56
C ASP A 94 13.36 -29.74 -0.90
N LYS A 95 14.47 -29.28 -0.30
CA LYS A 95 15.37 -30.15 0.47
C LYS A 95 14.67 -30.78 1.67
N ALA A 96 13.85 -30.01 2.39
CA ALA A 96 13.09 -30.52 3.52
C ALA A 96 12.09 -31.61 3.09
N ILE A 97 11.38 -31.37 1.98
CA ILE A 97 10.44 -32.33 1.37
C ILE A 97 11.16 -33.63 0.98
N ILE A 98 12.31 -33.54 0.30
CA ILE A 98 13.12 -34.71 -0.11
C ILE A 98 13.61 -35.48 1.12
N SER A 99 14.07 -34.78 2.16
CA SER A 99 14.59 -35.41 3.38
C SER A 99 13.51 -36.08 4.25
N ASN A 100 12.25 -35.66 4.11
CA ASN A 100 11.15 -36.19 4.91
C ASN A 100 9.83 -36.21 4.10
N PRO A 101 9.54 -37.32 3.40
CA PRO A 101 8.33 -37.47 2.57
C PRO A 101 7.00 -37.34 3.33
N ALA A 102 7.00 -37.51 4.67
CA ALA A 102 5.80 -37.28 5.48
C ALA A 102 5.39 -35.79 5.53
N ILE A 103 6.35 -34.88 5.34
CA ILE A 103 6.10 -33.43 5.22
C ILE A 103 5.43 -33.13 3.87
N GLN A 104 5.80 -33.86 2.80
CA GLN A 104 5.21 -33.72 1.46
C GLN A 104 3.70 -33.94 1.48
N GLN A 105 3.23 -35.03 2.10
CA GLN A 105 1.80 -35.37 2.14
C GLN A 105 0.97 -34.31 2.88
N LYS A 106 1.54 -33.65 3.89
CA LYS A 106 0.86 -32.59 4.67
C LYS A 106 0.92 -31.23 3.98
N LEU A 107 2.04 -30.86 3.37
CA LEU A 107 2.17 -29.57 2.65
C LEU A 107 1.37 -29.55 1.35
N VAL A 108 1.32 -30.67 0.62
CA VAL A 108 0.52 -30.81 -0.62
C VAL A 108 -0.98 -30.80 -0.30
N ALA A 109 -1.41 -31.36 0.84
CA ALA A 109 -2.81 -31.36 1.27
C ALA A 109 -3.35 -29.96 1.58
N THR A 110 -2.50 -29.03 2.02
CA THR A 110 -2.92 -27.66 2.34
C THR A 110 -2.89 -26.73 1.12
N TYR A 111 -2.15 -27.06 0.05
CA TYR A 111 -1.80 -26.07 -0.98
C TYR A 111 -1.72 -26.55 -2.44
N GLY A 112 -2.11 -27.78 -2.79
CA GLY A 112 -2.22 -28.18 -4.20
C GLY A 112 -3.51 -27.66 -4.87
N ASP A 113 -3.43 -27.20 -6.12
CA ASP A 113 -4.56 -26.75 -6.98
C ASP A 113 -5.63 -27.84 -7.24
N ALA A 114 -5.43 -29.03 -6.68
CA ALA A 114 -6.45 -30.03 -6.45
C ALA A 114 -6.62 -30.25 -4.93
N ALA A 115 -7.16 -29.26 -4.22
CA ALA A 115 -7.78 -29.42 -2.90
C ALA A 115 -9.03 -30.33 -2.93
N GLY A 116 -9.12 -31.21 -3.94
CA GLY A 116 -10.08 -32.29 -4.07
C GLY A 116 -9.57 -33.54 -3.35
N MET A 117 -9.73 -33.51 -2.02
CA MET A 117 -9.64 -34.61 -1.05
C MET A 117 -8.29 -35.29 -0.78
N PRO A 118 -7.85 -35.21 0.49
CA PRO A 118 -7.43 -36.36 1.26
C PRO A 118 -8.56 -36.74 2.23
N SER A 119 -9.30 -37.83 1.94
CA SER A 119 -10.17 -38.45 2.94
C SER A 119 -9.31 -39.12 4.01
N GLY A 120 -8.93 -38.38 5.04
CA GLY A 120 -8.10 -38.86 6.12
C GLY A 120 -8.43 -38.12 7.41
N LYS A 121 -9.11 -38.83 8.31
CA LYS A 121 -9.56 -38.44 9.67
C LYS A 121 -8.78 -37.29 10.30
N GLY A 122 -9.54 -36.27 10.74
CA GLY A 122 -9.08 -35.02 11.32
C GLY A 122 -7.89 -35.16 12.27
N LEU A 123 -6.78 -34.52 11.89
CA LEU A 123 -5.63 -34.35 12.75
C LEU A 123 -5.89 -33.15 13.68
N ARG A 124 -5.85 -33.37 14.99
CA ARG A 124 -5.98 -32.30 15.98
C ARG A 124 -4.81 -31.32 15.82
N LEU A 125 -5.10 -30.02 15.86
CA LEU A 125 -4.11 -28.93 15.92
C LEU A 125 -3.06 -29.09 17.03
N SER A 126 -3.30 -29.95 18.02
CA SER A 126 -2.42 -30.22 19.17
C SER A 126 -1.15 -31.04 18.87
N THR A 127 -0.85 -31.35 17.60
CA THR A 127 0.28 -32.21 17.20
C THR A 127 1.21 -31.54 16.20
N LEU A 128 1.27 -30.21 16.20
CA LEU A 128 2.28 -29.50 15.42
C LEU A 128 3.63 -29.63 16.12
N THR A 129 4.58 -30.26 15.44
CA THR A 129 5.98 -30.26 15.86
C THR A 129 6.62 -28.91 15.53
N ILE A 130 7.57 -28.43 16.34
CA ILE A 130 8.27 -27.13 16.14
C ILE A 130 8.84 -27.00 14.70
N SER A 131 9.16 -28.13 14.04
CA SER A 131 9.56 -28.17 12.64
C SER A 131 8.47 -27.76 11.65
N GLU A 132 7.21 -28.16 11.87
CA GLU A 132 6.10 -27.92 10.93
C GLU A 132 5.71 -26.44 10.88
N GLU A 133 5.51 -25.79 12.03
CA GLU A 133 5.20 -24.36 12.09
C GLU A 133 6.28 -23.49 11.46
N ARG A 134 7.54 -23.92 11.56
CA ARG A 134 8.68 -23.23 10.94
C ARG A 134 8.57 -23.27 9.41
N TYR A 135 8.25 -24.42 8.83
CA TYR A 135 8.09 -24.56 7.37
C TYR A 135 6.87 -23.78 6.87
N GLU A 136 5.76 -23.81 7.60
CA GLU A 136 4.57 -23.05 7.25
C GLU A 136 4.83 -21.54 7.21
N LYS A 137 5.54 -21.00 8.22
CA LYS A 137 6.00 -19.60 8.23
C LYS A 137 6.95 -19.28 7.07
N GLN A 138 7.86 -20.20 6.73
CA GLN A 138 8.77 -20.04 5.59
C GLN A 138 8.02 -20.01 4.26
N ILE A 139 7.04 -20.88 4.07
CA ILE A 139 6.18 -20.92 2.88
C ILE A 139 5.37 -19.63 2.78
N GLN A 140 4.77 -19.17 3.89
CA GLN A 140 4.02 -17.92 3.88
C GLN A 140 4.91 -16.73 3.53
N ARG A 141 6.12 -16.67 4.10
CA ARG A 141 7.11 -15.65 3.75
C ARG A 141 7.50 -15.72 2.27
N MET A 142 7.75 -16.91 1.74
CA MET A 142 8.06 -17.12 0.33
C MET A 142 6.94 -16.62 -0.57
N LYS A 143 5.68 -17.02 -0.30
CA LYS A 143 4.50 -16.56 -1.05
C LYS A 143 4.33 -15.04 -1.02
N ASN A 144 4.56 -14.41 0.13
CA ASN A 144 4.50 -12.96 0.25
C ASN A 144 5.56 -12.27 -0.62
N LEU A 145 6.80 -12.77 -0.62
CA LEU A 145 7.87 -12.25 -1.47
C LEU A 145 7.59 -12.49 -2.95
N GLU A 146 7.11 -13.68 -3.32
CA GLU A 146 6.72 -14.00 -4.69
C GLU A 146 5.61 -13.08 -5.20
N ASN A 147 4.61 -12.81 -4.36
CA ASN A 147 3.54 -11.89 -4.72
C ASN A 147 4.06 -10.48 -4.99
N LYS A 148 4.98 -9.98 -4.16
CA LYS A 148 5.62 -8.67 -4.38
C LYS A 148 6.43 -8.64 -5.67
N VAL A 149 7.29 -9.64 -5.87
CA VAL A 149 8.11 -9.77 -7.09
C VAL A 149 7.24 -9.80 -8.34
N ARG A 150 6.16 -10.59 -8.33
CA ARG A 150 5.20 -10.67 -9.43
C ARG A 150 4.55 -9.32 -9.72
N LYS A 151 4.01 -8.65 -8.70
CA LYS A 151 3.37 -7.32 -8.86
C LYS A 151 4.31 -6.29 -9.46
N ILE A 152 5.56 -6.24 -9.00
CA ILE A 152 6.58 -5.30 -9.52
C ILE A 152 6.94 -5.64 -10.97
N ASN A 153 7.09 -6.92 -11.32
CA ASN A 153 7.34 -7.35 -12.70
C ASN A 153 6.17 -7.02 -13.63
N GLU A 154 4.94 -7.30 -13.22
CA GLU A 154 3.73 -6.97 -13.99
C GLU A 154 3.64 -5.45 -14.25
N PHE A 155 3.91 -4.63 -13.22
CA PHE A 155 3.99 -3.18 -13.38
C PHE A 155 5.07 -2.75 -14.39
N ALA A 156 6.27 -3.35 -14.33
CA ALA A 156 7.34 -3.05 -15.28
C ALA A 156 6.96 -3.40 -16.74
N LEU A 157 6.27 -4.53 -16.94
CA LEU A 157 5.77 -4.94 -18.25
C LEU A 157 4.69 -3.99 -18.80
N ASN A 158 3.79 -3.52 -17.93
CA ASN A 158 2.70 -2.61 -18.31
C ASN A 158 3.16 -1.16 -18.58
N LEU A 159 4.43 -0.84 -18.31
CA LEU A 159 4.96 0.49 -18.49
C LEU A 159 5.21 0.80 -19.98
N GLU A 160 4.36 1.63 -20.60
CA GLU A 160 4.43 1.92 -22.05
C GLU A 160 5.70 2.66 -22.49
N ASP A 161 6.26 3.52 -21.63
CA ASP A 161 7.45 4.31 -21.96
C ASP A 161 8.72 3.47 -21.75
N ASP A 162 9.37 3.11 -22.86
CA ASP A 162 10.60 2.31 -22.86
C ASP A 162 11.71 2.91 -21.98
N LYS A 163 11.87 4.24 -21.95
CA LYS A 163 12.91 4.86 -21.10
C LYS A 163 12.57 4.69 -19.62
N TYR A 164 11.31 4.86 -19.25
CA TYR A 164 10.89 4.65 -17.87
C TYR A 164 11.04 3.16 -17.49
N ARG A 165 10.77 2.24 -18.43
CA ARG A 165 10.89 0.80 -18.22
C ARG A 165 12.35 0.42 -17.97
N THR A 166 13.27 0.87 -18.83
CA THR A 166 14.70 0.65 -18.67
C THR A 166 15.22 1.22 -17.35
N VAL A 167 14.77 2.41 -16.92
CA VAL A 167 15.17 2.98 -15.63
C VAL A 167 14.71 2.08 -14.47
N LEU A 168 13.47 1.60 -14.51
CA LEU A 168 12.93 0.71 -13.48
C LEU A 168 13.69 -0.62 -13.44
N GLU A 169 13.93 -1.26 -14.59
CA GLU A 169 14.70 -2.52 -14.69
C GLU A 169 16.11 -2.34 -14.11
N CYS A 170 16.81 -1.28 -14.50
CA CYS A 170 18.13 -0.97 -13.96
C CYS A 170 18.12 -0.77 -12.42
N MET A 171 17.04 -0.16 -11.89
CA MET A 171 16.86 -0.01 -10.45
C MET A 171 16.59 -1.36 -9.76
N MET A 172 15.77 -2.21 -10.36
CA MET A 172 15.47 -3.57 -9.89
C MET A 172 16.73 -4.45 -9.85
N ASP A 173 17.63 -4.28 -10.82
CA ASP A 173 18.93 -4.95 -10.87
C ASP A 173 19.91 -4.46 -9.79
N GLY A 174 19.62 -3.31 -9.17
CA GLY A 174 20.47 -2.68 -8.15
C GLY A 174 21.59 -1.83 -8.74
N MET A 175 21.46 -1.35 -9.99
CA MET A 175 22.44 -0.45 -10.58
C MET A 175 22.47 0.89 -9.83
N ARG A 176 23.66 1.49 -9.73
CA ARG A 176 23.82 2.82 -9.12
C ARG A 176 23.16 3.88 -10.00
N MET A 177 22.41 4.82 -9.41
CA MET A 177 21.74 5.90 -10.14
C MET A 177 22.64 6.66 -11.14
N ASN A 178 23.91 6.89 -10.78
CA ASN A 178 24.87 7.53 -11.69
C ASN A 178 25.18 6.69 -12.95
N SER A 179 25.21 5.37 -12.82
CA SER A 179 25.39 4.46 -13.95
C SER A 179 24.12 4.42 -14.81
N ILE A 180 22.94 4.43 -14.19
CA ILE A 180 21.65 4.48 -14.88
C ILE A 180 21.52 5.79 -15.68
N ALA A 181 21.90 6.93 -15.08
CA ALA A 181 21.86 8.24 -15.75
C ALA A 181 22.67 8.23 -17.05
N ARG A 182 23.86 7.64 -17.03
CA ARG A 182 24.73 7.50 -18.20
C ARG A 182 24.19 6.48 -19.20
N HIS A 183 23.59 5.39 -18.72
CA HIS A 183 23.04 4.34 -19.58
C HIS A 183 21.83 4.84 -20.38
N VAL A 184 20.95 5.62 -19.74
CA VAL A 184 19.70 6.15 -20.36
C VAL A 184 19.93 7.54 -20.99
N ASP A 185 21.16 8.05 -20.93
CA ASP A 185 21.59 9.36 -21.45
C ASP A 185 20.71 10.53 -20.97
N VAL A 186 20.61 10.67 -19.64
CA VAL A 186 19.83 11.74 -18.98
C VAL A 186 20.62 12.40 -17.86
N SER A 187 20.28 13.65 -17.56
CA SER A 187 20.83 14.34 -16.39
C SER A 187 20.40 13.64 -15.10
N ARG A 188 21.19 13.80 -14.03
CA ARG A 188 20.86 13.27 -12.70
C ARG A 188 19.51 13.78 -12.19
N GLN A 189 19.21 15.05 -12.45
CA GLN A 189 17.93 15.64 -12.08
C GLN A 189 16.78 14.95 -12.83
N ARG A 190 16.90 14.80 -14.15
CA ARG A 190 15.88 14.15 -14.96
C ARG A 190 15.65 12.70 -14.55
N LEU A 191 16.72 11.97 -14.22
CA LEU A 191 16.61 10.61 -13.69
C LEU A 191 15.86 10.55 -12.36
N ASN A 192 16.11 11.50 -11.45
CA ASN A 192 15.39 11.58 -10.18
C ASN A 192 13.91 11.90 -10.37
N GLU A 193 13.56 12.73 -11.36
CA GLU A 193 12.16 12.98 -11.74
C GLU A 193 11.50 11.69 -12.26
N ILE A 194 12.15 10.99 -13.20
CA ILE A 194 11.67 9.71 -13.73
C ILE A 194 11.47 8.70 -12.60
N LYS A 195 12.45 8.54 -11.69
CA LYS A 195 12.34 7.69 -10.51
C LYS A 195 11.10 8.04 -9.68
N ARG A 196 10.92 9.33 -9.34
CA ARG A 196 9.78 9.78 -8.52
C ARG A 196 8.45 9.48 -9.19
N ASP A 197 8.36 9.66 -10.50
CA ASP A 197 7.16 9.37 -11.27
C ASP A 197 6.85 7.88 -11.29
N ILE A 198 7.85 7.02 -11.51
CA ILE A 198 7.72 5.55 -11.47
C ILE A 198 7.18 5.12 -10.10
N VAL A 199 7.81 5.58 -9.02
CA VAL A 199 7.43 5.24 -7.64
C VAL A 199 5.99 5.67 -7.35
N LYS A 200 5.60 6.88 -7.76
CA LYS A 200 4.23 7.38 -7.59
C LYS A 200 3.20 6.56 -8.35
N ARG A 201 3.49 6.20 -9.61
CA ARG A 201 2.59 5.37 -10.44
C ARG A 201 2.42 3.98 -9.81
N MET A 202 3.53 3.36 -9.41
CA MET A 202 3.53 2.04 -8.77
C MET A 202 2.81 2.06 -7.43
N ALA A 203 3.02 3.09 -6.60
CA ALA A 203 2.28 3.30 -5.35
C ALA A 203 0.77 3.36 -5.57
N ARG A 204 0.33 4.12 -6.58
CA ARG A 204 -1.08 4.27 -6.92
C ARG A 204 -1.70 2.96 -7.43
N GLU A 205 -0.97 2.20 -8.24
CA GLU A 205 -1.49 0.98 -8.87
C GLU A 205 -1.48 -0.22 -7.93
N LEU A 206 -0.43 -0.39 -7.13
CA LEU A 206 -0.28 -1.57 -6.27
C LEU A 206 -0.95 -1.43 -4.90
N TYR A 207 -1.16 -0.19 -4.44
CA TYR A 207 -1.64 0.12 -3.09
C TYR A 207 -2.80 1.13 -3.09
N SER A 208 -3.60 1.18 -4.17
CA SER A 208 -4.81 1.99 -4.22
C SER A 208 -5.70 1.76 -3.00
N ASP A 209 -5.83 0.51 -2.57
CA ASP A 209 -6.73 0.11 -1.49
C ASP A 209 -6.19 0.55 -0.12
N GLU A 210 -4.88 0.47 0.09
CA GLU A 210 -4.22 0.99 1.30
C GLU A 210 -4.28 2.54 1.35
N LEU A 211 -4.19 3.20 0.20
CA LEU A 211 -4.25 4.66 0.07
C LEU A 211 -5.67 5.24 0.23
N LEU A 212 -6.69 4.48 -0.17
CA LEU A 212 -8.08 4.90 -0.10
C LEU A 212 -8.75 4.60 1.25
N GLY A 213 -8.05 3.90 2.16
CA GLY A 213 -8.56 3.54 3.47
C GLY A 213 -9.82 2.66 3.34
N SER A 214 -9.62 1.37 3.08
CA SER A 214 -10.67 0.36 3.17
C SER A 214 -11.41 0.40 4.51
#